data_AF-A0A9Q0TTJ9-F1
#
_entry.id   AF-A0A9Q0TTJ9-F1
#
_cell.length_a   1.000
_cell.length_b   1.000
_cell.length_c   1.000
_cell.angle_alpha   90.00
_cell.angle_beta   90.00
_cell.angle_gamma   90.00
#
_symmetry.space_group_name_H-M   'P 1'
#
loop_
_entity.id
_entity.type
_entity.pdbx_description
1 polymer ?
#
loop_
_entity_poly.entity_id
_entity_poly.type
_entity_poly.pdbx_seq_one_letter_code
_entity_poly.pdbx_strand_id
1 'polypeptide(L)'
;MSSCPKDSWRVQREILAITRWNFKGQDFRCLPFGSGSRGCPGASFVILCDTCNIGVLVQCFDWTIKDGEKTDLSPGPGFTAEMAPST
;
A
#
# COMPACT_ATOMS: atom_id res chain seq x y z
N MET A 1 -10.79 4.73 -21.52
CA MET A 1 -10.82 5.40 -20.21
C MET A 1 -12.26 5.81 -19.92
N SER A 2 -13.16 4.85 -19.73
CA SER A 2 -14.57 5.11 -19.45
C SER A 2 -14.73 5.39 -17.96
N SER A 3 -15.10 6.64 -17.67
CA SER A 3 -15.53 7.25 -16.42
C SER A 3 -15.67 6.33 -15.18
N CYS A 4 -14.77 6.55 -14.22
CA CYS A 4 -14.83 6.00 -12.86
C CYS A 4 -16.04 6.64 -12.12
N PRO A 5 -16.97 5.87 -11.54
CA PRO A 5 -18.14 6.40 -10.83
C PRO A 5 -17.73 7.24 -9.62
N LYS A 6 -18.05 8.54 -9.64
CA LYS A 6 -17.66 9.52 -8.61
C LYS A 6 -18.47 9.42 -7.30
N ASP A 7 -19.41 8.49 -7.23
CA ASP A 7 -20.34 8.30 -6.11
C ASP A 7 -19.87 7.24 -5.09
N SER A 8 -18.82 6.48 -5.40
CA SER A 8 -18.24 5.48 -4.49
C SER A 8 -17.16 6.11 -3.57
N TRP A 9 -17.56 6.90 -2.57
CA TRP A 9 -16.66 7.36 -1.50
C TRP A 9 -16.28 6.26 -0.48
N ARG A 10 -16.39 4.97 -0.84
CA ARG A 10 -16.23 3.84 0.11
C ARG A 10 -14.81 3.73 0.70
N VAL A 11 -13.79 4.26 0.01
CA VAL A 11 -12.38 3.95 0.32
C VAL A 11 -11.58 5.08 0.98
N GLN A 12 -12.09 6.32 0.96
CA GLN A 12 -11.40 7.43 1.62
C GLN A 12 -11.27 7.23 3.14
N ARG A 13 -12.25 6.58 3.76
CA ARG A 13 -12.25 6.34 5.20
C ARG A 13 -11.20 5.30 5.61
N GLU A 14 -10.90 4.33 4.74
CA GLU A 14 -9.91 3.28 4.98
C GLU A 14 -8.49 3.75 4.67
N ILE A 15 -8.29 4.54 3.61
CA ILE A 15 -6.99 5.15 3.30
C ILE A 15 -6.51 6.05 4.46
N LEU A 16 -7.43 6.77 5.11
CA LEU A 16 -7.11 7.56 6.31
C LEU A 16 -6.64 6.69 7.48
N ALA A 17 -7.07 5.43 7.59
CA ALA A 17 -6.60 4.51 8.63
C ALA A 17 -5.12 4.14 8.43
N ILE A 18 -4.64 4.05 7.18
CA ILE A 18 -3.23 3.79 6.88
C ILE A 18 -2.36 5.00 7.29
N THR A 19 -2.88 6.22 7.13
CA THR A 19 -2.20 7.44 7.59
C THR A 19 -2.19 7.62 9.11
N ARG A 20 -2.95 6.80 9.87
CA ARG A 20 -2.92 6.81 11.34
C ARG A 20 -1.55 6.45 11.88
N TRP A 21 -0.77 5.65 11.15
CA TRP A 21 0.61 5.35 11.50
C TRP A 21 1.52 6.43 10.96
N ASN A 22 2.21 7.15 11.85
CA ASN A 22 3.04 8.27 11.45
C ASN A 22 4.37 7.77 10.87
N PHE A 23 4.41 7.60 9.56
CA PHE A 23 5.61 7.17 8.81
C PHE A 23 6.77 8.18 8.83
N LYS A 24 6.61 9.36 9.47
CA LYS A 24 7.70 10.34 9.68
C LYS A 24 8.73 9.92 10.73
N GLY A 25 8.63 8.69 11.27
CA GLY A 25 9.58 8.17 12.24
C GLY A 25 9.40 8.70 13.67
N GLN A 26 8.24 9.28 13.98
CA GLN A 26 7.88 9.67 15.35
C GLN A 26 7.24 8.52 16.15
N ASP A 27 6.64 7.55 15.45
CA ASP A 27 6.11 6.33 16.04
C ASP A 27 7.11 5.17 15.88
N PHE A 28 7.83 4.83 16.95
CA PHE A 28 8.81 3.73 16.92
C PHE A 28 8.20 2.33 16.72
N ARG A 29 6.87 2.23 16.74
CA ARG A 29 6.14 0.99 16.41
C ARG A 29 6.18 0.67 14.92
N CYS A 30 6.46 1.65 14.05
CA CYS A 30 6.46 1.47 12.61
C CYS A 30 7.52 2.38 11.95
N LEU A 31 8.61 1.78 11.46
CA LEU A 31 9.72 2.48 10.82
C LEU A 31 10.05 1.89 9.43
N PRO A 32 9.09 1.87 8.48
CA PRO A 32 9.29 1.23 7.18
C PRO A 32 10.39 1.89 6.34
N PHE A 33 10.65 3.18 6.59
CA PHE A 33 11.67 3.98 5.89
C PHE A 33 12.85 4.38 6.79
N GLY A 34 12.94 3.80 8.00
CA GLY A 34 13.89 4.24 9.02
C GLY A 34 13.54 5.62 9.62
N SER A 35 14.44 6.14 10.46
CA SER A 35 14.32 7.46 11.08
C SER A 35 15.68 8.14 11.26
N GLY A 36 15.67 9.45 11.54
CA GLY A 36 16.88 10.24 11.74
C GLY A 36 17.71 10.43 10.45
N SER A 37 19.03 10.54 10.61
CA SER A 37 19.96 10.81 9.50
C SER A 37 20.12 9.68 8.48
N ARG A 38 19.65 8.47 8.82
CA ARG A 38 19.69 7.28 7.95
C ARG A 38 18.31 6.94 7.37
N GLY A 39 17.31 7.81 7.58
CA GLY A 39 16.01 7.65 6.96
C GLY A 39 16.08 7.70 5.44
N CYS A 40 15.20 6.96 4.76
CA CYS A 40 15.11 6.99 3.32
C CYS A 40 14.69 8.40 2.86
N PRO A 41 15.49 9.10 2.02
CA PRO A 41 15.13 10.43 1.53
C PRO A 41 13.89 10.41 0.63
N GLY A 42 13.57 9.24 0.06
CA GLY A 42 12.38 9.02 -0.77
C GLY A 42 11.08 8.74 0.01
N ALA A 43 11.12 8.72 1.36
CA ALA A 43 9.96 8.32 2.18
C ALA A 43 8.70 9.14 1.88
N SER A 44 8.81 10.47 1.77
CA SER A 44 7.65 11.32 1.47
C SER A 44 7.12 11.14 0.05
N PHE A 45 8.00 10.83 -0.91
CA PHE A 45 7.63 10.60 -2.30
C PHE A 45 6.80 9.32 -2.44
N VAL A 46 7.30 8.21 -1.90
CA VAL A 46 6.61 6.92 -2.00
C VAL A 46 5.26 6.94 -1.25
N ILE A 47 5.17 7.58 -0.10
CA ILE A 47 3.88 7.75 0.61
C ILE A 47 2.85 8.45 -0.29
N LEU A 48 3.25 9.51 -1.00
CA LEU A 48 2.35 10.23 -1.89
C LEU A 48 1.98 9.39 -3.12
N CYS A 49 2.99 8.82 -3.79
CA CYS A 49 2.79 8.00 -4.99
C CYS A 49 1.93 6.78 -4.71
N ASP A 50 2.21 6.03 -3.65
CA ASP A 50 1.46 4.81 -3.30
C ASP A 50 0.03 5.15 -2.90
N THR A 51 -0.19 6.21 -2.12
CA THR A 51 -1.54 6.64 -1.75
C THR A 51 -2.37 7.00 -2.99
N CYS A 52 -1.76 7.71 -3.95
CA CYS A 52 -2.43 8.04 -5.21
C CYS A 52 -2.67 6.81 -6.09
N ASN A 53 -1.66 5.95 -6.26
CA ASN A 53 -1.75 4.75 -7.08
C ASN A 53 -2.79 3.77 -6.54
N ILE A 54 -2.74 3.45 -5.24
CA ILE A 54 -3.72 2.59 -4.57
C ILE A 54 -5.10 3.23 -4.64
N GLY A 55 -5.20 4.55 -4.41
CA GLY A 55 -6.47 5.26 -4.52
C GLY A 55 -7.12 5.12 -5.89
N VAL A 56 -6.36 5.26 -6.98
CA VAL A 56 -6.85 5.10 -8.35
C VAL A 56 -7.21 3.64 -8.64
N LEU A 57 -6.36 2.69 -8.23
CA LEU A 57 -6.58 1.27 -8.46
C LEU A 57 -7.87 0.79 -7.78
N VAL A 58 -8.05 1.13 -6.51
CA VAL A 58 -9.22 0.71 -5.72
C VAL A 58 -10.50 1.41 -6.18
N GLN A 59 -10.41 2.66 -6.65
CA GLN A 59 -11.61 3.38 -7.14
C GLN A 59 -12.13 2.84 -8.46
N CYS A 60 -11.23 2.43 -9.37
CA CYS A 60 -11.62 2.18 -10.75
C CYS A 60 -11.55 0.70 -11.16
N PHE A 61 -11.06 -0.19 -10.29
CA PHE A 61 -11.01 -1.63 -10.55
C PHE A 61 -11.64 -2.41 -9.41
N ASP A 62 -12.39 -3.45 -9.78
CA ASP A 62 -12.82 -4.50 -8.86
C ASP A 62 -11.83 -5.67 -8.96
N TRP A 63 -11.27 -6.10 -7.84
CA TRP A 63 -10.19 -7.09 -7.80
C TRP A 63 -10.76 -8.44 -7.41
N THR A 64 -10.62 -9.41 -8.32
CA THR A 64 -10.98 -10.81 -8.07
C THR A 64 -9.77 -11.70 -8.29
N ILE A 65 -9.64 -12.73 -7.46
CA ILE A 65 -8.60 -13.75 -7.63
C ILE A 65 -9.11 -14.73 -8.67
N LYS A 66 -8.28 -15.05 -9.68
CA LYS A 66 -8.63 -16.07 -10.67
C LYS A 66 -8.88 -17.40 -9.97
N ASP A 67 -9.94 -18.09 -10.42
CA ASP A 67 -10.30 -19.44 -10.00
C ASP A 67 -10.64 -19.62 -8.51
N GLY A 68 -10.78 -18.52 -7.75
CA GLY A 68 -11.09 -18.58 -6.32
C GLY A 68 -10.01 -19.24 -5.46
N GLU A 69 -8.80 -19.38 -6.02
CA GLU A 69 -7.66 -20.02 -5.37
C GLU A 69 -7.10 -19.12 -4.25
N LYS A 70 -6.59 -19.74 -3.17
CA LYS A 70 -5.87 -18.99 -2.14
C LYS A 70 -4.47 -18.67 -2.65
N THR A 71 -4.21 -17.40 -2.97
CA THR A 71 -2.85 -16.92 -3.21
C THR A 71 -2.05 -16.98 -1.92
N ASP A 72 -0.86 -17.59 -1.96
CA ASP A 72 0.09 -17.51 -0.86
C ASP A 72 0.64 -16.08 -0.76
N LEU A 73 0.41 -15.44 0.39
CA LEU A 73 0.89 -14.10 0.71
C LEU A 73 2.08 -14.15 1.66
N SER A 74 2.68 -15.32 1.85
CA SER A 74 3.89 -15.47 2.65
C SER A 74 5.03 -14.64 2.03
N PRO A 75 5.87 -13.99 2.85
CA PRO A 75 7.05 -13.30 2.35
C PRO A 75 8.05 -14.33 1.84
N GLY A 76 8.44 -14.18 0.58
CA GLY A 76 9.50 -14.91 -0.07
C GLY A 76 10.89 -14.55 0.50
N PRO A 77 11.91 -15.37 0.18
CA PRO A 77 13.26 -15.15 0.66
C PRO A 77 13.88 -13.92 -0.03
N GLY A 78 14.21 -12.88 0.72
CA GLY A 78 14.89 -11.70 0.17
C GLY A 78 14.93 -10.50 1.11
N PHE A 79 15.67 -9.45 0.71
CA PHE A 79 15.77 -8.20 1.46
C PHE A 79 14.52 -7.32 1.34
N THR A 80 13.70 -7.55 0.31
CA THR A 80 12.53 -6.73 -0.04
C THR A 80 11.21 -7.33 0.41
N ALA A 81 11.22 -8.51 1.05
CA ALA A 81 10.03 -9.24 1.47
C ALA A 81 8.97 -9.35 0.35
N GLU A 82 9.41 -9.66 -0.87
CA GLU A 82 8.52 -9.93 -2.00
C GLU A 82 7.62 -11.14 -1.69
N MET A 83 6.43 -11.21 -2.27
CA MET A 83 5.54 -12.36 -2.08
C MET A 83 6.19 -13.63 -2.64
N ALA A 84 6.07 -14.75 -1.93
CA ALA A 84 6.55 -16.03 -2.42
C ALA A 84 5.86 -16.37 -3.75
N PRO A 85 6.61 -16.88 -4.75
CA PRO A 85 5.98 -17.33 -5.99
C PRO A 85 4.99 -18.46 -5.68
N SER A 86 3.79 -18.37 -6.28
CA SER A 86 2.77 -19.42 -6.18
C SER A 86 3.31 -20.70 -6.85
N THR A 87 3.82 -21.62 -6.04
CA THR A 87 4.24 -22.97 -6.47
C THR A 87 3.06 -23.88 -6.70
#